data_AF-A0AAE5QGP5-F1
#
_entry.id   AF-A0AAE5QGP5-F1
#
_cell.length_a   1.000
_cell.length_b   1.000
_cell.length_c   1.000
_cell.angle_alpha   90.00
_cell.angle_beta   90.00
_cell.angle_gamma   90.00
#
_symmetry.space_group_name_H-M   'P 1'
#
loop_
_entity.id
_entity.type
_entity.pdbx_description
1 polymer ?
#
loop_
_entity_poly.entity_id
_entity_poly.type
_entity_poly.pdbx_seq_one_letter_code
_entity_poly.pdbx_strand_id
1 'polypeptide(L)'
;MKKLVMAILIMAGITATAQDHQRKGKRGDMKDLTPEQVATIQTKKMTLALDLNESQQGKIKAILTEDATARKTKMEERKAQKEEGKKVLTAEEKYAMQNERLDHQIARKEQMKSILDDEQYEKWEKMDHRRKMRGKNNEGRKGKRSARQ
;
A
#
# COMPACT_ATOMS: atom_id res chain seq x y z
N MET A 1 7.48 -50.95 -30.79
CA MET A 1 7.30 -49.49 -30.69
C MET A 1 5.84 -49.06 -30.97
N LYS A 2 4.88 -49.48 -30.14
CA LYS A 2 3.49 -48.94 -30.14
C LYS A 2 2.98 -48.60 -28.74
N LYS A 3 3.78 -48.91 -27.69
CA LYS A 3 3.46 -48.64 -26.28
C LYS A 3 4.17 -47.39 -25.72
N LEU A 4 5.11 -46.81 -26.47
CA LEU A 4 5.80 -45.57 -26.08
C LEU A 4 5.02 -44.29 -26.46
N VAL A 5 4.14 -44.36 -27.46
CA VAL A 5 3.38 -43.18 -27.92
C VAL A 5 2.26 -42.81 -26.95
N MET A 6 1.65 -43.80 -26.27
CA MET A 6 0.60 -43.54 -25.27
C MET A 6 1.12 -42.91 -23.97
N ALA A 7 2.39 -43.16 -23.59
CA ALA A 7 2.98 -42.59 -22.39
C ALA A 7 3.30 -41.08 -22.55
N ILE A 8 3.56 -40.62 -23.77
CA ILE A 8 3.86 -39.22 -24.07
C ILE A 8 2.57 -38.38 -24.12
N LEU A 9 1.44 -38.97 -24.53
CA LEU A 9 0.14 -38.29 -24.57
C LEU A 9 -0.43 -37.96 -23.19
N ILE A 10 -0.06 -38.73 -22.15
CA ILE A 10 -0.49 -38.45 -20.76
C ILE A 10 0.37 -37.35 -20.12
N MET A 11 1.65 -37.24 -20.47
CA MET A 11 2.54 -36.20 -19.96
C MET A 11 2.30 -34.80 -20.56
N ALA A 12 1.62 -34.70 -21.71
CA ALA A 12 1.24 -33.42 -22.30
C ALA A 12 0.02 -32.76 -21.62
N GLY A 13 -0.72 -33.49 -20.78
CA GLY A 13 -1.95 -32.99 -20.14
C GLY A 13 -1.74 -32.12 -18.90
N ILE A 14 -0.54 -32.07 -18.32
CA ILE A 14 -0.29 -31.41 -17.02
C ILE A 14 0.32 -30.01 -17.17
N THR A 15 0.86 -29.64 -18.35
CA THR A 15 1.47 -28.32 -18.54
C THR A 15 0.49 -27.21 -18.93
N ALA A 16 -0.81 -27.51 -19.04
CA ALA A 16 -1.85 -26.56 -19.42
C ALA A 16 -2.63 -25.95 -18.24
N THR A 17 -2.08 -25.97 -17.02
CA THR A 17 -2.38 -24.88 -16.08
C THR A 17 -1.45 -23.71 -16.39
N ALA A 18 -1.62 -23.18 -17.60
CA ALA A 18 -1.27 -21.80 -17.88
C ALA A 18 -1.83 -21.00 -16.71
N GLN A 19 -0.91 -20.39 -15.95
CA GLN A 19 -1.23 -19.53 -14.82
C GLN A 19 -2.09 -18.40 -15.38
N ASP A 20 -3.39 -18.63 -15.43
CA ASP A 20 -4.35 -17.63 -15.84
C ASP A 20 -4.13 -16.45 -14.91
N HIS A 21 -4.10 -15.29 -15.55
CA HIS A 21 -3.54 -14.06 -15.08
C HIS A 21 -4.47 -13.40 -14.07
N GLN A 22 -5.05 -14.17 -13.14
CA GLN A 22 -5.91 -13.71 -12.07
C GLN A 22 -5.08 -13.37 -10.82
N ARG A 23 -3.90 -12.75 -11.01
CA ARG A 23 -3.24 -11.98 -9.95
C ARG A 23 -3.90 -10.60 -9.74
N LYS A 24 -5.22 -10.48 -9.93
CA LYS A 24 -6.02 -9.49 -9.18
C LYS A 24 -6.19 -10.01 -7.74
N GLY A 25 -5.08 -10.34 -7.07
CA GLY A 25 -5.14 -10.91 -5.73
C GLY A 25 -5.75 -9.89 -4.77
N LYS A 26 -6.90 -10.21 -4.14
CA LYS A 26 -7.49 -9.66 -2.90
C LYS A 26 -7.40 -8.13 -2.65
N ARG A 27 -7.04 -7.34 -3.67
CA ARG A 27 -6.86 -5.87 -3.62
C ARG A 27 -8.10 -5.15 -4.14
N GLY A 28 -9.01 -5.86 -4.79
CA GLY A 28 -10.32 -5.34 -5.21
C GLY A 28 -11.23 -5.13 -4.00
N ASP A 29 -11.31 -6.12 -3.11
CA ASP A 29 -12.28 -6.20 -2.02
C ASP A 29 -12.12 -5.11 -0.94
N MET A 30 -11.01 -4.36 -0.94
CA MET A 30 -10.74 -3.27 0.00
C MET A 30 -10.87 -1.87 -0.63
N LYS A 31 -11.27 -1.77 -1.91
CA LYS A 31 -11.38 -0.47 -2.60
C LYS A 31 -12.57 0.36 -2.13
N ASP A 32 -13.61 -0.30 -1.62
CA ASP A 32 -14.90 0.33 -1.31
C ASP A 32 -15.10 0.60 0.19
N LEU A 33 -14.03 0.51 0.99
CA LEU A 33 -14.10 0.82 2.40
C LEU A 33 -14.24 2.33 2.65
N THR A 34 -15.04 2.69 3.66
CA THR A 34 -15.09 4.06 4.16
C THR A 34 -13.78 4.44 4.87
N PRO A 35 -13.42 5.73 4.95
CA PRO A 35 -12.26 6.19 5.71
C PRO A 35 -12.23 5.66 7.15
N GLU A 36 -13.38 5.60 7.81
CA GLU A 36 -13.52 5.07 9.17
C GLU A 36 -13.28 3.56 9.26
N GLN A 37 -13.76 2.78 8.28
CA GLN A 37 -13.49 1.34 8.22
C GLN A 37 -12.00 1.07 7.99
N VAL A 38 -11.36 1.85 7.12
CA VAL A 38 -9.91 1.78 6.90
C VAL A 38 -9.15 2.11 8.18
N ALA A 39 -9.51 3.21 8.85
CA ALA A 39 -8.90 3.62 10.11
C ALA A 39 -9.08 2.55 11.20
N THR A 40 -10.27 1.94 11.29
CA THR A 40 -10.56 0.88 12.25
C THR A 40 -9.69 -0.36 12.01
N ILE A 41 -9.58 -0.83 10.76
CA ILE A 41 -8.74 -1.98 10.42
C ILE A 41 -7.27 -1.68 10.68
N GLN A 42 -6.79 -0.48 10.34
CA GLN A 42 -5.41 -0.10 10.57
C GLN A 42 -5.09 0.02 12.06
N THR A 43 -5.98 0.62 12.84
CA THR A 43 -5.85 0.70 14.31
C THR A 43 -5.77 -0.69 14.90
N LYS A 44 -6.68 -1.61 14.57
CA LYS A 44 -6.64 -3.00 15.06
C LYS A 44 -5.35 -3.73 14.69
N LYS A 45 -4.82 -3.50 13.49
CA LYS A 45 -3.51 -4.05 13.08
C LYS A 45 -2.35 -3.46 13.87
N MET A 46 -2.42 -2.18 14.21
CA MET A 46 -1.42 -1.54 15.08
C MET A 46 -1.53 -2.06 16.51
N THR A 47 -2.75 -2.23 17.04
CA THR A 47 -2.99 -2.87 18.34
C THR A 47 -2.37 -4.26 18.39
N LEU A 48 -2.58 -5.09 17.37
CA LEU A 48 -2.00 -6.43 17.30
C LEU A 48 -0.46 -6.44 17.28
N ALA A 49 0.17 -5.38 16.78
CA ALA A 49 1.63 -5.31 16.61
C ALA A 49 2.35 -4.59 17.76
N LEU A 50 1.64 -3.69 18.46
CA LEU A 50 2.20 -2.77 19.45
C LEU A 50 1.53 -2.90 20.82
N ASP A 51 0.51 -3.75 20.96
CA ASP A 51 -0.26 -3.95 22.20
C ASP A 51 -0.86 -2.64 22.73
N LEU A 52 -1.50 -1.87 21.83
CA LEU A 52 -2.07 -0.56 22.13
C LEU A 52 -3.21 -0.64 23.16
N ASN A 53 -3.19 0.24 24.16
CA ASN A 53 -4.31 0.40 25.09
C ASN A 53 -5.50 1.15 24.45
N GLU A 54 -6.65 1.16 25.11
CA GLU A 54 -7.88 1.76 24.56
C GLU A 54 -7.76 3.26 24.26
N SER A 55 -7.05 4.01 25.12
CA SER A 55 -6.80 5.45 24.92
C SER A 55 -5.95 5.68 23.67
N GLN A 56 -4.87 4.89 23.50
CA GLN A 56 -4.00 4.94 22.32
C GLN A 56 -4.76 4.58 21.04
N GLN A 57 -5.59 3.54 21.09
CA GLN A 57 -6.42 3.12 19.96
C GLN A 57 -7.38 4.22 19.51
N GLY A 58 -8.04 4.91 20.46
CA GLY A 58 -8.92 6.03 20.15
C GLY A 58 -8.21 7.17 19.42
N LYS A 59 -7.06 7.62 19.96
CA LYS A 59 -6.25 8.69 19.36
C LYS A 59 -5.72 8.30 17.97
N ILE A 60 -5.20 7.08 17.82
CA ILE A 60 -4.69 6.56 16.55
C ILE A 60 -5.82 6.42 15.52
N LYS A 61 -7.01 5.97 15.92
CA LYS A 61 -8.15 5.86 15.00
C LYS A 61 -8.59 7.21 14.46
N ALA A 62 -8.66 8.24 15.30
CA ALA A 62 -9.00 9.60 14.85
C ALA A 62 -7.99 10.09 13.81
N ILE A 63 -6.71 9.99 14.16
CA ILE A 63 -5.58 10.32 13.29
C ILE A 63 -5.64 9.58 11.93
N LEU A 64 -5.93 8.27 11.94
CA LEU A 64 -5.97 7.47 10.72
C LEU A 64 -7.22 7.73 9.89
N THR A 65 -8.30 8.19 10.51
CA THR A 65 -9.52 8.61 9.80
C THR A 65 -9.23 9.87 8.98
N GLU A 66 -8.61 10.88 9.59
CA GLU A 66 -8.18 12.11 8.90
C GLU A 66 -7.20 11.82 7.75
N ASP A 67 -6.23 10.92 7.97
CA ASP A 67 -5.32 10.49 6.91
C ASP A 67 -6.07 9.78 5.77
N ALA A 68 -7.06 8.96 6.09
CA ALA A 68 -7.82 8.21 5.10
C ALA A 68 -8.73 9.13 4.28
N THR A 69 -9.36 10.13 4.90
CA THR A 69 -10.16 11.14 4.19
C THR A 69 -9.29 11.97 3.27
N ALA A 70 -8.17 12.52 3.78
CA ALA A 70 -7.23 13.32 2.98
C ALA A 70 -6.61 12.52 1.82
N ARG A 71 -6.35 11.21 2.00
CA ARG A 71 -5.90 10.34 0.90
C ARG A 71 -6.98 10.10 -0.13
N LYS A 72 -8.24 9.96 0.29
CA LYS A 72 -9.37 9.74 -0.62
C LYS A 72 -9.61 10.97 -1.49
N THR A 73 -9.63 12.17 -0.91
CA THR A 73 -9.79 13.43 -1.66
C THR A 73 -8.64 13.63 -2.64
N LYS A 74 -7.38 13.52 -2.20
CA LYS A 74 -6.20 13.61 -3.10
C LYS A 74 -6.18 12.53 -4.20
N MET A 75 -6.82 11.38 -3.97
CA MET A 75 -6.94 10.32 -4.98
C MET A 75 -8.01 10.65 -6.03
N GLU A 76 -9.13 11.23 -5.61
CA GLU A 76 -10.19 11.73 -6.50
C GLU A 76 -9.70 12.90 -7.36
N GLU A 77 -9.02 13.88 -6.75
CA GLU A 77 -8.39 15.00 -7.47
C GLU A 77 -7.40 14.51 -8.54
N ARG A 78 -6.54 13.54 -8.19
CA ARG A 78 -5.61 12.95 -9.17
C ARG A 78 -6.29 12.15 -10.27
N LYS A 79 -7.45 11.54 -10.00
CA LYS A 79 -8.24 10.87 -11.04
C LYS A 79 -8.81 11.89 -12.03
N ALA A 80 -9.42 12.98 -11.53
CA ALA A 80 -9.94 14.07 -12.35
C ALA A 80 -8.83 14.70 -13.21
N GLN A 81 -7.69 15.07 -12.61
CA GLN A 81 -6.54 15.61 -13.34
C GLN A 81 -6.01 14.66 -14.43
N LYS A 82 -6.09 13.35 -14.20
CA LYS A 82 -5.67 12.34 -15.18
C LYS A 82 -6.67 12.21 -16.33
N GLU A 83 -7.96 12.31 -16.06
CA GLU A 83 -9.03 12.34 -17.06
C GLU A 83 -8.95 13.60 -17.93
N GLU A 84 -8.58 14.74 -17.33
CA GLU A 84 -8.30 16.02 -18.02
C GLU A 84 -6.96 16.02 -18.78
N GLY A 85 -6.16 14.95 -18.68
CA GLY A 85 -4.90 14.82 -19.43
C GLY A 85 -3.71 15.56 -18.82
N LYS A 86 -3.82 16.16 -17.62
CA LYS A 86 -2.70 16.81 -16.91
C LYS A 86 -1.72 15.75 -16.40
N LYS A 87 -0.68 15.44 -17.20
CA LYS A 87 0.27 14.35 -16.91
C LYS A 87 1.60 14.79 -16.29
N VAL A 88 1.98 16.05 -16.43
CA VAL A 88 3.32 16.52 -16.02
C VAL A 88 3.19 17.69 -15.07
N LEU A 89 3.68 17.51 -13.84
CA LEU A 89 3.82 18.57 -12.85
C LEU A 89 5.04 19.44 -13.17
N THR A 90 4.93 20.75 -12.93
CA THR A 90 6.07 21.68 -13.01
C THR A 90 7.10 21.39 -11.92
N ALA A 91 8.30 21.96 -12.03
CA ALA A 91 9.33 21.81 -11.00
C ALA A 91 8.88 22.38 -9.64
N GLU A 92 8.20 23.54 -9.66
CA GLU A 92 7.66 24.20 -8.47
C GLU A 92 6.52 23.39 -7.84
N GLU A 93 5.58 22.87 -8.64
CA GLU A 93 4.51 21.99 -8.16
C GLU A 93 5.09 20.72 -7.51
N LYS A 94 6.15 20.14 -8.10
CA LYS A 94 6.85 18.98 -7.52
C LYS A 94 7.52 19.32 -6.20
N TYR A 95 8.18 20.47 -6.10
CA TYR A 95 8.84 20.93 -4.88
C TYR A 95 7.82 21.14 -3.75
N ALA A 96 6.74 21.87 -4.03
CA ALA A 96 5.66 22.12 -3.06
C ALA A 96 5.05 20.81 -2.55
N MET A 97 4.76 19.87 -3.47
CA MET A 97 4.22 18.56 -3.11
C MET A 97 5.20 17.72 -2.27
N GLN A 98 6.51 17.82 -2.54
CA GLN A 98 7.52 17.13 -1.75
C GLN A 98 7.60 17.70 -0.33
N ASN A 99 7.59 19.03 -0.18
CA ASN A 99 7.58 19.68 1.12
C ASN A 99 6.34 19.30 1.92
N GLU A 100 5.14 19.47 1.35
CA GLU A 100 3.89 19.11 2.03
C GLU A 100 3.88 17.64 2.51
N ARG A 101 4.43 16.73 1.69
CA ARG A 101 4.54 15.31 2.04
C ARG A 101 5.53 15.09 3.20
N LEU A 102 6.63 15.84 3.26
CA LEU A 102 7.61 15.72 4.32
C LEU A 102 7.07 16.31 5.62
N ASP A 103 6.41 17.47 5.56
CA ASP A 103 5.76 18.11 6.71
C ASP A 103 4.70 17.20 7.31
N HIS A 104 3.86 16.57 6.47
CA HIS A 104 2.89 15.58 6.93
C HIS A 104 3.55 14.38 7.63
N GLN A 105 4.70 13.91 7.13
CA GLN A 105 5.44 12.82 7.78
C GLN A 105 6.05 13.23 9.11
N ILE A 106 6.53 14.47 9.23
CA ILE A 106 7.06 15.04 10.47
C ILE A 106 5.95 15.12 11.51
N ALA A 107 4.83 15.77 11.16
CA ALA A 107 3.67 15.88 12.05
C ALA A 107 3.14 14.51 12.47
N ARG A 108 3.07 13.54 11.55
CA ARG A 108 2.68 12.15 11.87
C ARG A 108 3.65 11.52 12.86
N LYS A 109 4.96 11.69 12.69
CA LYS A 109 5.96 11.16 13.64
C LYS A 109 5.80 11.78 15.03
N GLU A 110 5.60 13.08 15.12
CA GLU A 110 5.39 13.78 16.39
C GLU A 110 4.12 13.32 17.10
N GLN A 111 3.00 13.22 16.36
CA GLN A 111 1.73 12.71 16.89
C GLN A 111 1.85 11.25 17.37
N MET A 112 2.60 10.41 16.67
CA MET A 112 2.80 9.02 17.12
C MET A 112 3.69 8.96 18.36
N LYS A 113 4.72 9.82 18.45
CA LYS A 113 5.61 9.90 19.61
C LYS A 113 4.88 10.37 20.88
N SER A 114 3.84 11.17 20.76
CA SER A 114 3.04 11.61 21.92
C SER A 114 1.99 10.59 22.37
N ILE A 115 1.72 9.55 21.59
CA ILE A 115 0.71 8.52 21.88
C ILE A 115 1.35 7.22 22.33
N LEU A 116 2.44 6.83 21.70
CA LEU A 116 3.15 5.59 21.96
C LEU A 116 4.20 5.78 23.06
N ASP A 117 4.45 4.74 23.84
CA ASP A 117 5.66 4.68 24.66
C ASP A 117 6.91 4.44 23.79
N ASP A 118 8.10 4.50 24.40
CA ASP A 118 9.37 4.41 23.69
C ASP A 118 9.55 3.06 22.96
N GLU A 119 9.13 1.95 23.57
CA GLU A 119 9.25 0.61 22.97
C GLU A 119 8.28 0.43 21.79
N GLN A 120 7.04 0.89 21.95
CA GLN A 120 6.02 0.90 20.91
C GLN A 120 6.43 1.79 19.74
N TYR A 121 7.00 2.97 20.04
CA TYR A 121 7.46 3.91 19.02
C TYR A 121 8.61 3.32 18.19
N GLU A 122 9.60 2.68 18.82
CA GLU A 122 10.71 2.04 18.11
C GLU A 122 10.21 0.90 17.20
N LYS A 123 9.29 0.06 17.69
CA LYS A 123 8.63 -0.98 16.88
C LYS A 123 7.87 -0.35 15.71
N TRP A 124 7.14 0.73 15.95
CA TRP A 124 6.40 1.46 14.92
C TRP A 124 7.33 2.03 13.84
N GLU A 125 8.45 2.67 14.21
CA GLU A 125 9.44 3.16 13.25
C GLU A 125 10.05 2.04 12.39
N LYS A 126 10.39 0.90 13.01
CA LYS A 126 10.90 -0.29 12.28
C LYS A 126 9.86 -0.79 11.27
N MET A 127 8.59 -0.83 11.66
CA MET A 127 7.49 -1.22 10.75
C MET A 127 7.31 -0.24 9.60
N ASP A 128 7.33 1.06 9.88
CA ASP A 128 7.21 2.11 8.86
C ASP A 128 8.38 2.06 7.86
N HIS A 129 9.61 1.92 8.36
CA HIS A 129 10.80 1.77 7.52
C HIS A 129 10.72 0.54 6.61
N ARG A 130 10.32 -0.62 7.14
CA ARG A 130 10.10 -1.84 6.34
C ARG A 130 9.02 -1.64 5.28
N ARG A 131 7.94 -0.92 5.59
CA ARG A 131 6.88 -0.60 4.63
C ARG A 131 7.40 0.28 3.49
N LYS A 132 8.19 1.32 3.81
CA LYS A 132 8.84 2.21 2.83
C LYS A 132 9.80 1.45 1.92
N MET A 133 10.62 0.54 2.47
CA MET A 133 11.55 -0.28 1.69
C MET A 133 10.83 -1.26 0.73
N ARG A 134 9.74 -1.88 1.19
CA ARG A 134 8.91 -2.74 0.32
C ARG A 134 8.27 -1.96 -0.84
N GLY A 135 7.94 -0.69 -0.65
CA GLY A 135 7.46 0.19 -1.71
C GLY A 135 8.51 0.40 -2.81
N LYS A 136 9.73 0.80 -2.41
CA LYS A 136 10.85 1.06 -3.35
C LYS A 136 11.23 -0.18 -4.17
N ASN A 137 11.25 -1.36 -3.56
CA ASN A 137 11.60 -2.61 -4.25
C ASN A 137 10.57 -3.03 -5.33
N ASN A 138 9.31 -2.62 -5.19
CA ASN A 138 8.28 -2.90 -6.19
C ASN A 138 8.34 -1.92 -7.38
N GLU A 139 8.77 -0.67 -7.17
CA GLU A 139 8.98 0.30 -8.26
C GLU A 139 10.13 -0.14 -9.17
N GLY A 140 11.26 -0.59 -8.60
CA GLY A 140 12.40 -1.10 -9.38
C GLY A 140 12.08 -2.34 -10.22
N ARG A 141 11.11 -3.17 -9.81
CA ARG A 141 10.62 -4.33 -10.59
C ARG A 141 9.63 -3.95 -11.69
N LYS A 142 8.88 -2.85 -11.54
CA LYS A 142 7.96 -2.35 -12.57
C LYS A 142 8.73 -1.69 -13.73
N GLY A 143 9.78 -0.91 -13.44
CA GLY A 143 10.62 -0.28 -14.47
C GLY A 143 11.31 -1.29 -15.39
N LYS A 144 11.75 -2.44 -14.85
CA LYS A 144 12.34 -3.53 -15.67
C LYS A 144 11.33 -4.26 -16.58
N ARG A 145 10.03 -4.15 -16.31
CA ARG A 145 8.97 -4.76 -17.14
C ARG A 145 8.50 -3.85 -18.27
N SER A 146 8.47 -2.53 -18.08
CA SER A 146 8.13 -1.59 -19.17
C SER A 146 9.28 -1.40 -20.16
N ALA A 147 10.54 -1.63 -19.76
CA ALA A 147 11.70 -1.57 -20.65
C ALA A 147 11.90 -2.82 -21.53
N ARG A 148 10.98 -3.80 -21.44
CA ARG A 148 11.01 -5.06 -22.20
C ARG A 148 9.82 -5.21 -23.16
N GLN A 149 9.05 -4.14 -23.37
CA GLN A 149 7.99 -4.05 -24.37
C GLN A 149 8.38 -3.03 -25.43
#